data_AF-A0A849QS77-F1
#
_entry.id   AF-A0A849QS77-F1
#
_cell.length_a   1.000
_cell.length_b   1.000
_cell.length_c   1.000
_cell.angle_alpha   90.00
_cell.angle_beta   90.00
_cell.angle_gamma   90.00
#
_symmetry.space_group_name_H-M   'P 1'
#
loop_
_entity.id
_entity.type
_entity.pdbx_description
1 polymer ?
#
loop_
_entity_poly.entity_id
_entity_poly.type
_entity_poly.pdbx_seq_one_letter_code
_entity_poly.pdbx_strand_id
1 'polypeptide(L)'
;MIKYNICRVTIEIIRDIWELYGVRSNPFSSAPILVKGGIIPLECFIGRHEQIKQLGKIFGSKGGSRTLVYGDVGVGKTSFVNVVRRHAIEKGYFTPFKEIAIQSDWNSDAFILNTLSGIF
;
A
#
# COMPACT_ATOMS: atom_id res chain seq x y z
N MET A 1 -46.12 -24.56 -21.34
CA MET A 1 -45.72 -24.96 -19.97
C MET A 1 -44.25 -24.56 -19.79
N ILE A 2 -43.98 -23.44 -19.14
CA ILE A 2 -42.62 -22.85 -19.03
C ILE A 2 -41.95 -23.43 -17.77
N LYS A 3 -40.84 -24.16 -17.94
CA LYS A 3 -40.01 -24.65 -16.83
C LYS A 3 -39.02 -23.57 -16.43
N TYR A 4 -39.21 -22.99 -15.24
CA TYR A 4 -38.18 -22.16 -14.60
C TYR A 4 -37.20 -23.08 -13.87
N ASN A 5 -35.98 -23.22 -14.40
CA ASN A 5 -34.86 -23.79 -13.65
C ASN A 5 -34.33 -22.73 -12.69
N ILE A 6 -34.74 -22.81 -11.43
CA ILE A 6 -34.15 -22.02 -10.36
C ILE A 6 -32.76 -22.61 -10.08
N CYS A 7 -31.72 -21.95 -10.59
CA CYS A 7 -30.34 -22.29 -10.28
C CYS A 7 -30.07 -21.90 -8.82
N ARG A 8 -29.95 -22.91 -7.93
CA ARG A 8 -29.66 -22.71 -6.51
C ARG A 8 -28.17 -22.37 -6.39
N VAL A 9 -27.84 -21.09 -6.18
CA VAL A 9 -26.48 -20.66 -5.87
C VAL A 9 -26.25 -20.92 -4.38
N THR A 10 -25.41 -21.90 -4.07
CA THR A 10 -24.93 -22.12 -2.69
C THR A 10 -23.76 -21.17 -2.46
N ILE A 11 -23.92 -20.22 -1.54
CA ILE A 11 -22.83 -19.35 -1.09
C ILE A 11 -22.19 -20.04 0.12
N GLU A 12 -21.06 -20.71 -0.09
CA GLU A 12 -20.22 -21.14 1.03
C GLU A 12 -19.46 -19.93 1.57
N ILE A 13 -19.78 -19.52 2.79
CA ILE A 13 -19.04 -18.47 3.50
C ILE A 13 -17.77 -19.11 4.04
N ILE A 14 -16.70 -19.11 3.24
CA ILE A 14 -15.37 -19.49 3.70
C ILE A 14 -14.91 -18.41 4.67
N ARG A 15 -14.90 -18.72 5.97
CA ARG A 15 -14.28 -17.85 6.99
C ARG A 15 -12.77 -17.99 6.92
N ASP A 16 -12.06 -16.88 7.14
CA ASP A 16 -10.60 -16.94 7.29
C ASP A 16 -10.26 -17.78 8.54
N ILE A 17 -9.33 -18.74 8.39
CA ILE A 17 -8.87 -19.60 9.49
C ILE A 17 -8.35 -18.78 10.67
N TRP A 18 -7.80 -17.59 10.41
CA TRP A 18 -7.29 -16.68 11.42
C TRP A 18 -8.39 -16.13 12.33
N GLU A 19 -9.59 -15.92 11.82
CA GLU A 19 -10.74 -15.48 12.62
C GLU A 19 -11.13 -16.51 13.69
N LEU A 20 -10.90 -17.81 13.43
CA LEU A 20 -11.13 -18.89 14.40
C LEU A 20 -10.20 -18.79 15.62
N TYR A 21 -9.04 -18.16 15.45
CA TYR A 21 -8.07 -17.91 16.52
C TYR A 21 -8.24 -16.52 17.17
N GLY A 22 -9.31 -15.79 16.86
CA GLY A 22 -9.61 -14.48 17.43
C GLY A 22 -8.76 -13.32 16.88
N VAL A 23 -8.06 -13.53 15.77
CA VAL A 23 -7.30 -12.48 15.08
C VAL A 23 -8.02 -12.05 13.80
N ARG A 24 -7.89 -10.78 13.42
CA ARG A 24 -8.66 -10.18 12.30
C ARG A 24 -8.27 -10.68 10.91
N SER A 25 -7.04 -11.15 10.74
CA SER A 25 -6.46 -11.62 9.47
C SER A 25 -5.13 -12.32 9.74
N ASN A 26 -4.49 -12.84 8.68
CA ASN A 26 -3.16 -13.46 8.75
C ASN A 26 -2.11 -12.56 9.45
N PRO A 27 -1.67 -12.91 10.67
CA PRO A 27 -0.70 -12.11 11.42
C PRO A 27 0.71 -12.20 10.84
N PHE A 28 0.99 -13.17 9.97
CA PHE A 28 2.27 -13.37 9.29
C PHE A 28 2.29 -12.81 7.87
N SER A 29 1.29 -11.99 7.51
CA SER A 29 1.21 -11.38 6.19
C SER A 29 2.44 -10.50 5.92
N SER A 30 3.13 -10.75 4.81
CA SER A 30 4.19 -9.88 4.29
C SER A 30 3.66 -8.76 3.41
N ALA A 31 2.33 -8.58 3.35
CA ALA A 31 1.71 -7.51 2.58
C ALA A 31 2.17 -6.15 3.10
N PRO A 32 2.39 -5.17 2.20
CA PRO A 32 2.79 -3.85 2.62
C PRO A 32 1.71 -3.18 3.46
N ILE A 33 2.11 -2.46 4.51
CA ILE A 33 1.17 -1.67 5.31
C ILE A 33 0.75 -0.46 4.47
N LEU A 34 -0.54 -0.36 4.19
CA LEU A 34 -1.10 0.67 3.30
C LEU A 34 -1.48 1.92 4.08
N VAL A 35 -1.36 3.09 3.43
CA VAL A 35 -1.78 4.37 4.02
C VAL A 35 -3.29 4.45 4.23
N LYS A 36 -4.07 3.81 3.33
CA LYS A 36 -5.53 3.74 3.38
C LYS A 36 -5.98 2.39 2.84
N GLY A 37 -7.03 1.83 3.42
CA GLY A 37 -7.67 0.59 2.94
C GLY A 37 -6.92 -0.71 3.28
N GLY A 38 -5.83 -0.64 4.05
CA GLY A 38 -5.14 -1.83 4.58
C GLY A 38 -5.82 -2.39 5.83
N ILE A 39 -5.64 -3.70 6.06
CA ILE A 39 -6.13 -4.39 7.26
C ILE A 39 -5.19 -4.14 8.44
N ILE A 40 -3.88 -4.04 8.18
CA ILE A 40 -2.84 -3.78 9.17
C ILE A 40 -2.72 -2.27 9.37
N PRO A 41 -2.88 -1.76 10.60
CA PRO A 41 -2.68 -0.35 10.91
C PRO A 41 -1.22 0.11 10.71
N LEU A 42 -1.01 1.38 10.35
CA LEU A 42 0.34 1.97 10.18
C LEU A 42 1.15 1.99 11.48
N GLU A 43 0.45 2.03 12.61
CA GLU A 43 1.00 2.02 13.97
C GLU A 43 1.71 0.71 14.30
N CYS A 44 1.43 -0.37 13.55
CA CYS A 44 2.14 -1.65 13.67
C CYS A 44 3.54 -1.62 13.03
N PHE A 45 3.92 -0.55 12.34
CA PHE A 45 5.27 -0.40 11.82
C PHE A 45 6.25 -0.06 12.95
N ILE A 46 7.20 -0.96 13.21
CA ILE A 46 8.15 -0.83 14.31
C ILE A 46 9.55 -0.49 13.78
N GLY A 47 10.21 0.48 14.42
CA GLY A 47 11.60 0.84 14.18
C GLY A 47 11.81 1.86 13.06
N ARG A 48 13.08 2.05 12.65
CA ARG A 48 13.52 2.99 11.61
C ARG A 48 13.14 4.48 11.85
N HIS A 49 12.92 4.87 13.11
CA HIS A 49 12.52 6.24 13.48
C HIS A 49 13.47 7.32 12.96
N GLU A 50 14.79 7.08 13.03
CA GLU A 50 15.79 8.02 12.50
C GLU A 50 15.71 8.16 10.98
N GLN A 51 15.52 7.07 10.24
CA GLN A 51 15.38 7.09 8.79
C GLN A 51 14.07 7.79 8.36
N ILE A 52 12.96 7.56 9.10
CA ILE A 52 11.70 8.27 8.88
C ILE A 52 11.92 9.79 9.04
N LYS A 53 12.61 10.19 10.11
CA LYS A 53 12.92 11.60 10.39
C LYS A 53 13.82 12.21 9.31
N GLN A 54 14.83 11.47 8.84
CA GLN A 54 15.73 11.91 7.77
C GLN A 54 14.97 12.11 6.45
N LEU A 55 14.16 11.14 6.03
CA LEU A 55 13.34 11.28 4.81
C LEU A 55 12.33 12.43 4.93
N GLY A 56 11.72 12.60 6.11
CA GLY A 56 10.82 13.71 6.35
C GLY A 56 11.48 15.08 6.19
N LYS A 57 12.77 15.22 6.53
CA LYS A 57 13.55 16.45 6.27
C LYS A 57 13.85 16.63 4.78
N ILE A 58 14.20 15.54 4.10
CA ILE A 58 14.52 15.53 2.66
C ILE A 58 13.31 15.93 1.81
N PHE A 59 12.09 15.53 2.20
CA PHE A 59 10.88 15.92 1.48
C PHE A 59 10.44 17.37 1.76
N GLY A 60 10.80 17.92 2.93
CA GLY A 60 10.52 19.31 3.27
C GLY A 60 11.57 20.32 2.78
N SER A 61 12.66 19.86 2.12
CA SER A 61 13.72 20.75 1.66
C SER A 61 13.33 21.49 0.37
N LYS A 62 13.83 22.72 0.21
CA LYS A 62 13.66 23.49 -1.02
C LYS A 62 14.49 22.89 -2.15
N GLY A 63 13.90 22.78 -3.35
CA GLY A 63 14.59 22.29 -4.56
C GLY A 63 14.16 20.89 -5.04
N GLY A 64 13.32 20.21 -4.27
CA GLY A 64 12.88 18.85 -4.59
C GLY A 64 13.98 17.81 -4.33
N SER A 65 13.56 16.58 -4.10
CA SER A 65 14.47 15.47 -3.83
C SER A 65 13.99 14.20 -4.52
N ARG A 66 14.94 13.36 -4.91
CA ARG A 66 14.69 12.02 -5.44
C ARG A 66 15.41 11.04 -4.55
N THR A 67 14.66 10.12 -3.96
CA THR A 67 15.20 9.17 -2.98
C THR A 67 14.92 7.75 -3.42
N LEU A 68 15.97 6.93 -3.43
CA LEU A 68 15.89 5.50 -3.68
C LEU A 68 15.92 4.75 -2.35
N VAL A 69 14.94 3.89 -2.11
CA VAL A 69 14.89 2.98 -0.96
C VAL A 69 15.17 1.56 -1.45
N TYR A 70 16.32 1.00 -1.06
CA TYR A 70 16.77 -0.33 -1.46
C TYR A 70 16.96 -1.26 -0.25
N GLY A 71 17.03 -2.57 -0.50
CA GLY A 71 17.19 -3.61 0.51
C GLY A 71 16.56 -4.93 0.09
N ASP A 72 16.73 -5.99 0.88
CA ASP A 72 16.28 -7.34 0.54
C ASP A 72 14.76 -7.46 0.40
N VAL A 73 14.31 -8.54 -0.25
CA VAL A 73 12.87 -8.85 -0.38
C VAL A 73 12.27 -9.07 1.02
N GLY A 74 11.06 -8.55 1.26
CA GLY A 74 10.35 -8.76 2.52
C GLY A 74 10.77 -7.87 3.70
N VAL A 75 11.80 -7.03 3.59
CA VAL A 75 12.25 -6.17 4.72
C VAL A 75 11.34 -4.96 5.03
N GLY A 76 10.15 -4.88 4.41
CA GLY A 76 9.19 -3.81 4.65
C GLY A 76 9.52 -2.46 4.02
N LYS A 77 10.15 -2.44 2.84
CA LYS A 77 10.48 -1.19 2.10
C LYS A 77 9.23 -0.37 1.76
N THR A 78 8.22 -1.01 1.19
CA THR A 78 6.95 -0.36 0.81
C THR A 78 6.20 0.12 2.05
N SER A 79 6.15 -0.67 3.13
CA SER A 79 5.57 -0.26 4.41
C SER A 79 6.28 0.97 4.99
N PHE A 80 7.60 1.00 4.96
CA PHE A 80 8.40 2.14 5.41
C PHE A 80 8.09 3.42 4.63
N VAL A 81 8.04 3.35 3.30
CA VAL A 81 7.68 4.50 2.46
C VAL A 81 6.25 4.98 2.76
N ASN A 82 5.31 4.05 2.99
CA ASN A 82 3.93 4.40 3.34
C ASN A 82 3.82 5.10 4.71
N VAL A 83 4.64 4.74 5.69
CA VAL A 83 4.72 5.48 6.97
C VAL A 83 5.21 6.91 6.76
N VAL A 84 6.26 7.09 5.96
CA VAL A 84 6.74 8.45 5.65
C VAL A 84 5.68 9.23 4.86
N ARG A 85 4.98 8.57 3.94
CA ARG A 85 3.86 9.15 3.17
C ARG A 85 2.72 9.59 4.08
N ARG A 86 2.37 8.80 5.10
CA ARG A 86 1.38 9.17 6.13
C ARG A 86 1.77 10.46 6.83
N HIS A 87 3.02 10.59 7.27
CA HIS A 87 3.51 11.81 7.91
C HIS A 87 3.55 13.01 6.95
N ALA A 88 3.82 12.77 5.66
CA ALA A 88 3.76 13.82 4.66
C ALA A 88 2.33 14.36 4.51
N ILE A 89 1.33 13.48 4.48
CA ILE A 89 -0.10 13.87 4.47
C ILE A 89 -0.46 14.68 5.72
N GLU A 90 0.00 14.27 6.92
CA GLU A 90 -0.26 15.01 8.18
C GLU A 90 0.31 16.42 8.16
N LYS A 91 1.40 16.63 7.44
CA LYS A 91 2.04 17.94 7.25
C LYS A 91 1.44 18.74 6.09
N GLY A 92 0.41 18.22 5.42
CA GLY A 92 -0.27 18.88 4.30
C GLY A 92 0.47 18.76 2.96
N TYR A 93 1.46 17.88 2.83
CA TYR A 93 2.08 17.63 1.52
C TYR A 93 1.16 16.82 0.62
N PHE A 94 1.20 17.15 -0.68
CA PHE A 94 0.51 16.37 -1.69
C PHE A 94 1.15 14.99 -1.85
N THR A 95 0.34 13.94 -1.78
CA THR A 95 0.73 12.57 -2.13
C THR A 95 -0.42 11.89 -2.85
N PRO A 96 -0.21 11.21 -4.00
CA PRO A 96 -1.27 10.47 -4.66
C PRO A 96 -1.80 9.33 -3.75
N PHE A 97 -3.09 9.01 -3.88
CA PHE A 97 -3.70 7.92 -3.10
C PHE A 97 -3.19 6.55 -3.54
N LYS A 98 -2.96 6.40 -4.86
CA LYS A 98 -2.48 5.17 -5.47
C LYS A 98 -0.96 5.19 -5.59
N GLU A 99 -0.33 4.05 -5.30
CA GLU A 99 1.07 3.83 -5.64
C GLU A 99 1.22 3.71 -7.16
N ILE A 100 2.17 4.46 -7.73
CA ILE A 100 2.51 4.37 -9.15
C ILE A 100 3.57 3.27 -9.29
N ALA A 101 3.10 2.03 -9.46
CA ALA A 101 3.97 0.89 -9.75
C ALA A 101 4.51 1.00 -11.18
N ILE A 102 5.76 0.57 -11.40
CA ILE A 102 6.39 0.49 -12.71
C ILE A 102 6.50 -0.98 -13.09
N GLN A 103 6.22 -1.31 -14.36
CA GLN A 103 6.44 -2.65 -14.90
C GLN A 103 7.61 -2.63 -15.89
N SER A 104 8.27 -3.78 -16.05
CA SER A 104 9.50 -3.92 -16.85
C SER A 104 9.29 -3.72 -18.35
N ASP A 105 8.06 -3.89 -18.83
CA ASP A 105 7.66 -3.76 -20.23
C ASP A 105 7.15 -2.34 -20.58
N TRP A 106 7.14 -1.42 -19.62
CA TRP A 106 6.66 -0.06 -19.85
C TRP A 106 7.66 0.78 -20.66
N ASN A 107 7.13 1.49 -21.65
CA ASN A 107 7.84 2.57 -22.33
C ASN A 107 7.55 3.94 -21.67
N SER A 108 8.19 4.99 -22.16
CA SER A 108 8.04 6.35 -21.61
C SER A 108 6.59 6.86 -21.63
N ASP A 109 5.84 6.56 -22.69
CA ASP A 109 4.44 6.98 -22.83
C ASP A 109 3.55 6.28 -21.80
N ALA A 110 3.71 4.96 -21.65
CA ALA A 110 3.00 4.18 -20.65
C ALA A 110 3.30 4.66 -19.23
N PHE A 111 4.56 5.00 -18.94
CA PHE A 111 4.95 5.55 -17.65
C PHE A 111 4.28 6.90 -17.35
N ILE A 112 4.29 7.84 -18.32
CA ILE A 112 3.65 9.15 -18.16
C ILE A 112 2.15 8.99 -17.95
N LEU A 113 1.48 8.18 -18.77
CA LEU A 113 0.02 8.02 -18.71
C LEU A 113 -0.44 7.37 -17.39
N ASN A 114 0.27 6.34 -16.92
CA ASN A 114 -0.01 5.73 -15.62
C ASN A 114 0.31 6.65 -14.44
N THR A 115 1.36 7.47 -14.55
CA THR A 115 1.69 8.48 -13.53
C THR A 115 0.59 9.52 -13.41
N LEU A 116 0.12 10.06 -14.54
CA LEU A 116 -0.95 11.06 -14.57
C LEU A 116 -2.27 10.47 -14.05
N SER A 117 -2.63 9.25 -14.47
CA SER A 117 -3.81 8.54 -13.97
C SER A 117 -3.73 8.18 -12.48
N GLY A 118 -2.55 8.21 -11.86
CA GLY A 118 -2.38 8.02 -10.42
C GLY A 118 -2.59 9.30 -9.60
N ILE A 119 -2.52 10.45 -10.26
CA ILE A 119 -2.64 11.79 -9.66
C ILE A 119 -4.07 12.34 -9.83
N PHE A 120 -4.67 12.13 -11.00
CA PHE A 120 -6.04 12.52 -11.37
C PHE A 120 -7.01 11.36 -11.23
#